data_AF-A0A957GU38-F1
#
_entry.id   AF-A0A957GU38-F1
#
_cell.length_a   1.000
_cell.length_b   1.000
_cell.length_c   1.000
_cell.angle_alpha   90.00
_cell.angle_beta   90.00
_cell.angle_gamma   90.00
#
_symmetry.space_group_name_H-M   'P 1'
#
loop_
_entity.id
_entity.type
_entity.pdbx_description
1 polymer ?
#
loop_
_entity_poly.entity_id
_entity_poly.type
_entity_poly.pdbx_seq_one_letter_code
_entity_poly.pdbx_strand_id
1 'polypeptide(L)'
;MTHSHTHTLAEVGRLPAPGDNVAIAVRRLEAGTAVSHPPHAFTLSHTLLEGHRFATAPIGVGDNLLSWGLPFGVATAPIAPGDYVANADMLEALNGRFLDFAIPATPNFRNNIQPYNLDESQFQPGEQLSLYDQPRHFMGYWRSQRRGVGTRNMVVILGTSSRSGSYARLLA
;
A
#
# COMPACT_ATOMS: atom_id res chain seq x y z
N MET A 1 7.67 -22.44 -28.97
CA MET A 1 8.42 -22.80 -27.75
C MET A 1 8.68 -21.51 -26.97
N THR A 2 7.73 -21.09 -26.13
CA THR A 2 7.92 -19.93 -25.25
C THR A 2 8.94 -20.30 -24.19
N HIS A 3 10.13 -19.68 -24.25
CA HIS A 3 11.10 -19.80 -23.17
C HIS A 3 10.47 -19.21 -21.91
N SER A 4 10.17 -20.07 -20.92
CA SER A 4 9.72 -19.62 -19.61
C SER A 4 10.86 -18.88 -18.94
N HIS A 5 10.90 -17.56 -19.13
CA HIS A 5 11.88 -16.70 -18.49
C HIS A 5 11.55 -16.63 -17.00
N THR A 6 12.49 -17.07 -16.16
CA THR A 6 12.34 -16.97 -14.71
C THR A 6 12.71 -15.56 -14.27
N HIS A 7 11.78 -14.89 -13.62
CA HIS A 7 11.98 -13.55 -13.08
C HIS A 7 12.56 -13.59 -11.68
N THR A 8 13.41 -12.63 -11.32
CA THR A 8 13.78 -12.45 -9.90
C THR A 8 12.61 -11.83 -9.13
N LEU A 9 12.48 -12.10 -7.81
CA LEU A 9 11.43 -11.47 -7.00
C LEU A 9 11.43 -9.94 -7.14
N ALA A 10 12.61 -9.32 -7.19
CA ALA A 10 12.75 -7.87 -7.32
C ALA A 10 12.26 -7.29 -8.67
N GLU A 11 12.14 -8.10 -9.72
CA GLU A 11 11.56 -7.64 -11.00
C GLU A 11 10.04 -7.61 -11.00
N VAL A 12 9.41 -8.47 -10.19
CA VAL A 12 7.96 -8.74 -10.27
C VAL A 12 7.22 -8.35 -9.00
N GLY A 13 7.91 -8.23 -7.87
CA GLY A 13 7.28 -7.93 -6.59
C GLY A 13 8.19 -7.21 -5.60
N ARG A 14 7.59 -6.80 -4.48
CA ARG A 14 8.29 -6.22 -3.33
C ARG A 14 7.92 -7.00 -2.09
N LEU A 15 8.94 -7.50 -1.39
CA LEU A 15 8.80 -7.97 -0.03
C LEU A 15 9.00 -6.76 0.90
N PRO A 16 8.03 -6.41 1.77
CA PRO A 16 8.10 -5.16 2.52
C PRO A 16 9.26 -5.10 3.54
N ALA A 17 9.53 -6.21 4.24
CA ALA A 17 10.65 -6.34 5.15
C ALA A 17 11.28 -7.75 5.08
N PRO A 18 12.56 -7.91 5.47
CA PRO A 18 13.16 -9.24 5.66
C PRO A 18 12.34 -10.07 6.66
N GLY A 19 12.04 -11.31 6.30
CA GLY A 19 11.23 -12.22 7.12
C GLY A 19 9.73 -12.19 6.85
N ASP A 20 9.23 -11.23 6.05
CA ASP A 20 7.85 -11.29 5.56
C ASP A 20 7.67 -12.51 4.62
N ASN A 21 6.45 -13.03 4.57
CA ASN A 21 6.07 -14.21 3.80
C ASN A 21 5.12 -13.91 2.63
N VAL A 22 4.79 -12.64 2.41
CA VAL A 22 3.89 -12.18 1.36
C VAL A 22 4.49 -10.98 0.63
N ALA A 23 4.64 -11.09 -0.69
CA ALA A 23 5.10 -10.02 -1.55
C ALA A 23 3.93 -9.30 -2.24
N ILE A 24 4.17 -8.06 -2.66
CA ILE A 24 3.24 -7.22 -3.43
C ILE A 24 3.70 -7.20 -4.89
N ALA A 25 2.82 -7.53 -5.83
CA ALA A 25 3.10 -7.44 -7.26
C ALA A 25 3.27 -5.97 -7.70
N VAL A 26 4.31 -5.66 -8.48
CA VAL A 26 4.60 -4.28 -8.95
C VAL A 26 4.03 -3.97 -10.33
N ARG A 27 3.38 -4.95 -10.96
CA ARG A 27 2.72 -4.86 -12.27
C ARG A 27 1.76 -6.05 -12.39
N ARG A 28 0.99 -6.12 -13.48
CA ARG A 28 0.27 -7.35 -13.83
C ARG A 28 1.27 -8.48 -14.09
N LEU A 29 1.04 -9.62 -13.45
CA LEU A 29 1.82 -10.85 -13.58
C LEU A 29 0.88 -11.97 -14.01
N GLU A 30 1.17 -12.66 -15.09
CA GLU A 30 0.30 -13.72 -15.58
C GLU A 30 0.46 -15.01 -14.75
N ALA A 31 -0.61 -15.78 -14.65
CA ALA A 31 -0.57 -17.14 -14.11
C ALA A 31 0.54 -17.94 -14.81
N GLY A 32 1.28 -18.76 -14.05
CA GLY A 32 2.40 -19.51 -14.60
C GLY A 32 3.73 -18.75 -14.66
N THR A 33 3.76 -17.46 -14.27
CA THR A 33 5.03 -16.71 -14.17
C THR A 33 5.96 -17.38 -13.15
N ALA A 34 7.15 -17.77 -13.58
CA ALA A 34 8.18 -18.34 -12.71
C ALA A 34 8.96 -17.23 -11.99
N VAL A 35 9.08 -17.36 -10.67
CA VAL A 35 9.74 -16.40 -9.78
C VAL A 35 10.85 -17.10 -9.00
N SER A 36 12.06 -16.54 -9.08
CA SER A 36 13.21 -16.93 -8.27
C SER A 36 13.29 -16.04 -7.03
N HIS A 37 13.28 -16.68 -5.85
CA HIS A 37 13.42 -16.05 -4.55
C HIS A 37 14.28 -16.94 -3.64
N PRO A 38 15.62 -16.86 -3.77
CA PRO A 38 16.53 -17.79 -3.11
C PRO A 38 16.26 -17.94 -1.60
N PRO A 39 16.33 -19.17 -1.06
CA PRO A 39 16.78 -20.40 -1.71
C PRO A 39 15.70 -21.13 -2.54
N HIS A 40 14.52 -20.52 -2.73
CA HIS A 40 13.38 -21.15 -3.37
C HIS A 40 13.09 -20.56 -4.76
N ALA A 41 12.31 -21.30 -5.55
CA ALA A 41 11.67 -20.82 -6.75
C ALA A 41 10.25 -21.36 -6.76
N PHE A 42 9.32 -20.57 -7.30
CA PHE A 42 7.91 -20.92 -7.35
C PHE A 42 7.26 -20.30 -8.58
N THR A 43 6.03 -20.73 -8.84
CA THR A 43 5.24 -20.26 -9.97
C THR A 43 3.97 -19.62 -9.45
N LEU A 44 3.57 -18.50 -10.04
CA LEU A 44 2.33 -17.84 -9.65
C LEU A 44 1.12 -18.70 -10.04
N SER A 45 0.29 -19.02 -9.05
CA SER A 45 -0.92 -19.86 -9.21
C SER A 45 -1.98 -19.22 -10.11
N HIS A 46 -2.02 -17.89 -10.16
CA HIS A 46 -3.05 -17.09 -10.81
C HIS A 46 -2.43 -15.83 -11.40
N THR A 47 -3.18 -15.13 -12.26
CA THR A 47 -2.82 -13.79 -12.70
C THR A 47 -3.03 -12.82 -11.54
N LEU A 48 -2.00 -12.02 -11.23
CA LEU A 48 -2.04 -10.99 -10.19
C LEU A 48 -2.05 -9.61 -10.83
N LEU A 49 -2.90 -8.72 -10.29
CA LEU A 49 -2.88 -7.30 -10.64
C LEU A 49 -1.78 -6.57 -9.84
N GLU A 50 -1.38 -5.40 -10.31
CA GLU A 50 -0.49 -4.51 -9.56
C GLU A 50 -1.08 -4.19 -8.17
N GLY A 51 -0.25 -4.22 -7.14
CA GLY A 51 -0.65 -4.00 -5.74
C GLY A 51 -1.24 -5.23 -5.04
N HIS A 52 -1.54 -6.30 -5.78
CA HIS A 52 -2.06 -7.55 -5.20
C HIS A 52 -0.92 -8.41 -4.66
N ARG A 53 -1.26 -9.40 -3.82
CA ARG A 53 -0.29 -10.10 -2.99
C ARG A 53 -0.19 -11.59 -3.32
N PHE A 54 1.03 -12.12 -3.22
CA PHE A 54 1.32 -13.55 -3.35
C PHE A 54 2.29 -14.02 -2.27
N ALA A 55 2.17 -15.28 -1.86
CA ALA A 55 3.06 -15.87 -0.86
C ALA A 55 4.46 -16.11 -1.44
N THR A 56 5.50 -15.84 -0.65
CA THR A 56 6.91 -16.10 -1.02
C THR A 56 7.51 -17.29 -0.27
N ALA A 57 6.78 -17.81 0.71
CA ALA A 57 7.11 -18.95 1.55
C ALA A 57 5.83 -19.74 1.89
N PRO A 58 5.94 -21.01 2.32
CA PRO A 58 4.77 -21.75 2.82
C PRO A 58 4.17 -21.08 4.06
N ILE A 59 2.84 -21.00 4.12
CA ILE A 59 2.08 -20.46 5.26
C ILE A 59 1.03 -21.50 5.66
N GLY A 60 1.14 -22.03 6.87
CA GLY A 60 0.21 -23.02 7.42
C GLY A 60 -1.10 -22.40 7.88
N VAL A 61 -2.12 -23.22 8.10
CA VAL A 61 -3.41 -22.76 8.66
C VAL A 61 -3.17 -22.21 10.07
N GLY A 62 -3.66 -21.00 10.33
CA GLY A 62 -3.46 -20.31 11.60
C GLY A 62 -2.17 -19.48 11.68
N ASP A 63 -1.26 -19.61 10.71
CA ASP A 63 -0.06 -18.79 10.66
C ASP A 63 -0.39 -17.36 10.22
N ASN A 64 0.46 -16.43 10.66
CA ASN A 64 0.33 -15.02 10.31
C ASN A 64 0.85 -14.75 8.90
N LEU A 65 0.11 -13.93 8.16
CA LEU A 65 0.60 -13.26 6.97
C LEU A 65 1.22 -11.93 7.41
N LEU A 66 2.49 -11.72 7.04
CA LEU A 66 3.31 -10.62 7.52
C LEU A 66 3.53 -9.56 6.44
N SER A 67 3.53 -8.30 6.86
CA SER A 67 3.91 -7.13 6.06
C SER A 67 4.58 -6.12 6.99
N TRP A 68 5.80 -5.69 6.66
CA TRP A 68 6.67 -4.89 7.54
C TRP A 68 6.92 -5.56 8.90
N GLY A 69 7.04 -6.89 8.92
CA GLY A 69 7.24 -7.68 10.14
C GLY A 69 6.00 -7.76 11.05
N LEU A 70 4.86 -7.19 10.65
CA LEU A 70 3.63 -7.17 11.42
C LEU A 70 2.56 -8.05 10.79
N PRO A 71 1.78 -8.79 11.60
CA PRO A 71 0.67 -9.58 11.08
C PRO A 71 -0.45 -8.67 10.59
N PHE A 72 -0.88 -8.87 9.35
CA PHE A 72 -2.09 -8.21 8.81
C PHE A 72 -3.24 -9.20 8.57
N GLY A 73 -2.93 -10.50 8.57
CA GLY A 73 -3.90 -11.55 8.33
C GLY A 73 -3.50 -12.87 8.99
N VAL A 74 -4.47 -13.78 9.10
CA VAL A 74 -4.23 -15.17 9.51
C VAL A 74 -4.71 -16.09 8.40
N ALA A 75 -3.88 -17.04 8.01
CA ALA A 75 -4.21 -18.04 7.01
C ALA A 75 -5.38 -18.92 7.48
N THR A 76 -6.39 -19.09 6.63
CA THR A 76 -7.56 -19.95 6.88
C THR A 76 -7.48 -21.26 6.11
N ALA A 77 -6.54 -21.37 5.17
CA ALA A 77 -6.19 -22.56 4.42
C ALA A 77 -4.66 -22.59 4.24
N PRO A 78 -4.04 -23.73 3.93
CA PRO A 78 -2.63 -23.76 3.55
C PRO A 78 -2.37 -22.86 2.33
N ILE A 79 -1.29 -22.08 2.36
CA ILE A 79 -0.89 -21.19 1.26
C ILE A 79 0.52 -21.59 0.82
N ALA A 80 0.67 -22.04 -0.42
CA ALA A 80 1.96 -22.40 -1.01
C ALA A 80 2.68 -21.16 -1.56
N PRO A 81 4.03 -21.19 -1.69
CA PRO A 81 4.74 -20.14 -2.42
C PRO A 81 4.18 -19.95 -3.84
N GLY A 82 3.92 -18.70 -4.23
CA GLY A 82 3.28 -18.34 -5.50
C GLY A 82 1.74 -18.32 -5.46
N ASP A 83 1.13 -18.75 -4.36
CA ASP A 83 -0.31 -18.62 -4.21
C ASP A 83 -0.73 -17.16 -4.09
N TYR A 84 -1.83 -16.84 -4.77
CA TYR A 84 -2.47 -15.54 -4.66
C TYR A 84 -3.15 -15.44 -3.30
N VAL A 85 -2.70 -14.50 -2.48
CA VAL A 85 -3.25 -14.20 -1.16
C VAL A 85 -4.52 -13.36 -1.31
N ALA A 86 -5.67 -13.91 -0.92
CA ALA A 86 -6.98 -13.27 -1.07
C ALA A 86 -7.88 -13.53 0.15
N ASN A 87 -8.55 -12.47 0.63
CA ASN A 87 -9.58 -12.56 1.67
C ASN A 87 -10.99 -12.50 1.05
N ALA A 88 -12.02 -12.67 1.87
CA ALA A 88 -13.41 -12.74 1.38
C ALA A 88 -13.86 -11.43 0.71
N ASP A 89 -13.66 -10.29 1.37
CA ASP A 89 -14.08 -8.97 0.87
C ASP A 89 -13.42 -8.62 -0.48
N MET A 90 -12.14 -8.98 -0.64
CA MET A 90 -11.41 -8.78 -1.88
C MET A 90 -11.99 -9.63 -3.02
N LEU A 91 -12.28 -10.91 -2.77
CA LEU A 91 -12.85 -11.79 -3.78
C LEU A 91 -14.27 -11.36 -4.17
N GLU A 92 -15.08 -10.92 -3.20
CA GLU A 92 -16.40 -10.34 -3.47
C GLU A 92 -16.30 -9.11 -4.40
N ALA A 93 -15.41 -8.17 -4.07
CA ALA A 93 -15.20 -6.96 -4.87
C ALA A 93 -14.66 -7.24 -6.29
N LEU A 94 -13.86 -8.31 -6.46
CA LEU A 94 -13.33 -8.72 -7.76
C LEU A 94 -14.36 -9.49 -8.61
N ASN A 95 -15.20 -10.32 -8.00
CA ASN A 95 -16.27 -11.04 -8.69
C ASN A 95 -17.31 -10.09 -9.31
N GLY A 96 -17.48 -8.89 -8.77
CA GLY A 96 -18.32 -7.84 -9.35
C GLY A 96 -17.74 -7.14 -10.59
N ARG A 97 -16.58 -7.57 -11.11
CA ARG A 97 -15.87 -6.93 -12.23
C ARG A 97 -15.71 -7.87 -13.42
N PHE A 98 -15.60 -7.30 -14.61
CA PHE A 98 -15.20 -8.06 -15.81
C PHE A 98 -13.69 -8.27 -15.81
N LEU A 99 -13.26 -9.49 -15.48
CA LEU A 99 -11.87 -9.90 -15.51
C LEU A 99 -11.66 -10.88 -16.67
N ASP A 100 -10.57 -10.71 -17.42
CA ASP A 100 -10.14 -11.58 -18.52
C ASP A 100 -9.30 -12.78 -18.04
N PHE A 101 -9.19 -12.99 -16.73
CA PHE A 101 -8.39 -14.03 -16.09
C PHE A 101 -9.10 -14.60 -14.85
N ALA A 102 -8.66 -15.78 -14.41
CA ALA A 102 -9.18 -16.44 -13.22
C ALA A 102 -8.61 -15.84 -11.93
N ILE A 103 -9.45 -15.72 -10.91
CA ILE A 103 -9.07 -15.39 -9.53
C ILE A 103 -9.32 -16.61 -8.62
N PRO A 104 -8.70 -16.67 -7.43
CA PRO A 104 -8.97 -17.75 -6.47
C PRO A 104 -10.46 -17.90 -6.17
N ALA A 105 -10.97 -19.13 -6.23
CA ALA A 105 -12.39 -19.41 -6.00
C ALA A 105 -12.80 -19.25 -4.51
N THR A 106 -11.85 -19.43 -3.60
CA THR A 106 -12.08 -19.35 -2.15
C THR A 106 -11.02 -18.48 -1.49
N PRO A 107 -11.38 -17.71 -0.44
CA PRO A 107 -10.40 -16.96 0.32
C PRO A 107 -9.46 -17.88 1.09
N ASN A 108 -8.21 -17.49 1.25
CA ASN A 108 -7.18 -18.26 1.96
C ASN A 108 -6.63 -17.57 3.21
N PHE A 109 -7.05 -16.33 3.49
CA PHE A 109 -6.79 -15.68 4.76
C PHE A 109 -7.97 -14.81 5.22
N ARG A 110 -7.98 -14.49 6.52
CA ARG A 110 -8.86 -13.48 7.11
C ARG A 110 -8.03 -12.33 7.68
N ASN A 111 -8.61 -11.13 7.66
CA ASN A 111 -7.96 -9.94 8.24
C ASN A 111 -7.67 -10.16 9.73
N ASN A 112 -6.48 -9.73 10.16
CA ASN A 112 -6.08 -9.71 11.56
C ASN A 112 -5.70 -8.29 11.93
N ILE A 113 -6.72 -7.49 12.27
CA ILE A 113 -6.53 -6.12 12.72
C ILE A 113 -6.57 -6.16 14.23
N GLN A 114 -5.40 -6.28 14.86
CA GLN A 114 -5.31 -6.16 16.31
C GLN A 114 -5.63 -4.71 16.70
N PRO A 115 -6.61 -4.48 17.59
CA PRO A 115 -6.83 -3.16 18.15
C PRO A 115 -5.56 -2.72 18.88
N TYR A 116 -4.98 -1.60 18.46
CA TYR A 116 -3.88 -1.01 19.20
C TYR A 116 -4.43 -0.43 20.50
N ASN A 117 -3.94 -0.94 21.64
CA ASN A 117 -4.21 -0.36 22.94
C ASN A 117 -2.97 0.39 23.41
N LEU A 118 -3.07 1.72 23.50
CA LEU A 118 -1.98 2.55 23.97
C LEU A 118 -1.80 2.34 25.48
N ASP A 119 -0.68 1.77 25.89
CA ASP A 119 -0.30 1.77 27.29
C ASP A 119 0.25 3.16 27.66
N GLU A 120 -0.63 4.02 28.20
CA GLU A 120 -0.28 5.37 28.63
C GLU A 120 0.83 5.38 29.69
N SER A 121 0.97 4.30 30.49
CA SER A 121 2.03 4.21 31.50
C SER A 121 3.42 3.98 30.91
N GLN A 122 3.49 3.40 29.71
CA GLN A 122 4.73 3.15 28.97
C GLN A 122 4.96 4.15 27.84
N PHE A 123 3.99 5.01 27.56
CA PHE A 123 4.13 6.03 26.52
C PHE A 123 5.23 7.02 26.90
N GLN A 124 6.25 7.11 26.04
CA GLN A 124 7.30 8.10 26.14
C GLN A 124 7.10 9.10 25.00
N PRO A 125 6.67 10.34 25.29
CA PRO A 125 6.63 11.39 24.30
C PRO A 125 8.02 11.54 23.67
N GLY A 126 8.08 11.56 22.34
CA GLY A 126 9.33 11.88 21.65
C GLY A 126 9.82 13.25 22.06
N GLU A 127 11.13 13.40 22.27
CA GLU A 127 11.72 14.71 22.46
C GLU A 127 11.55 15.51 21.15
N GLN A 128 10.98 16.71 21.26
CA GLN A 128 10.88 17.61 20.12
C GLN A 128 12.31 17.93 19.65
N LEU A 129 12.66 17.45 18.45
CA LEU A 129 13.96 17.74 17.87
C LEU A 129 14.15 19.26 17.80
N SER A 130 15.36 19.69 18.18
CA SER A 130 15.76 21.07 18.00
C SER A 130 15.61 21.46 16.53
N LEU A 131 15.10 22.67 16.31
CA LEU A 131 15.18 23.26 14.98
C LEU A 131 16.65 23.27 14.57
N TYR A 132 16.93 22.95 13.30
CA TYR A 132 18.28 22.94 12.74
C TYR A 132 19.12 24.14 13.22
N ASP A 133 20.37 23.90 13.60
CA ASP A 133 21.31 24.95 14.06
C ASP A 133 21.42 26.13 13.08
N GLN A 134 21.21 25.84 11.80
CA GLN A 134 21.12 26.85 10.76
C GLN A 134 19.71 26.85 10.16
N PRO A 135 18.91 27.90 10.42
CA PRO A 135 17.60 28.06 9.81
C PRO A 135 17.73 28.09 8.29
N ARG A 136 17.03 27.16 7.61
CA ARG A 136 16.90 27.25 6.16
C ARG A 136 15.88 28.34 5.82
N HIS A 137 16.26 29.22 4.91
CA HIS A 137 15.39 30.29 4.44
C HIS A 137 14.81 29.94 3.08
N PHE A 138 13.64 30.50 2.77
CA PHE A 138 13.06 30.51 1.43
C PHE A 138 12.55 31.92 1.12
N MET A 139 12.55 32.31 -0.16
CA MET A 139 11.93 33.57 -0.58
C MET A 139 10.42 33.45 -0.46
N GLY A 140 9.81 34.29 0.37
CA GLY A 140 8.36 34.29 0.55
C GLY A 140 7.81 35.70 0.75
N TYR A 141 6.48 35.79 0.69
CA TYR A 141 5.76 37.04 0.81
C TYR A 141 5.40 37.27 2.27
N TRP A 142 6.06 38.26 2.89
CA TRP A 142 5.73 38.69 4.24
C TRP A 142 4.26 39.12 4.33
N ARG A 143 3.53 38.62 5.34
CA ARG A 143 2.11 38.98 5.56
C ARG A 143 1.93 39.86 6.78
N SER A 144 2.42 39.41 7.94
CA SER A 144 2.44 40.15 9.21
C SER A 144 3.12 39.29 10.27
N GLN A 145 3.47 39.86 11.42
CA GLN A 145 4.04 39.11 12.54
C GLN A 145 3.13 37.95 12.99
N ARG A 146 1.81 38.14 12.99
CA ARG A 146 0.83 37.09 13.35
C ARG A 146 0.66 36.01 12.28
N ARG A 147 0.75 36.38 11.00
CA ARG A 147 0.47 35.47 9.87
C ARG A 147 1.72 34.86 9.23
N GLY A 148 2.90 35.37 9.55
CA GLY A 148 4.17 34.92 9.00
C GLY A 148 4.34 35.21 7.50
N VAL A 149 5.00 34.26 6.82
CA VAL A 149 5.40 34.34 5.42
C VAL A 149 4.61 33.33 4.59
N GLY A 150 4.01 33.76 3.47
CA GLY A 150 3.34 32.87 2.52
C GLY A 150 4.22 32.54 1.32
N THR A 151 4.02 31.36 0.72
CA THR A 151 4.74 30.91 -0.50
C THR A 151 4.13 31.45 -1.80
N ARG A 152 2.92 32.01 -1.75
CA ARG A 152 2.17 32.49 -2.92
C ARG A 152 1.64 33.90 -2.66
N ASN A 153 1.61 34.74 -3.69
CA ASN A 153 1.03 36.09 -3.67
C ASN A 153 -0.19 36.19 -4.57
N MET A 154 -1.30 35.64 -4.09
CA MET A 154 -2.56 35.57 -4.82
C MET A 154 -3.56 36.58 -4.25
N VAL A 155 -4.32 37.20 -5.15
CA VAL A 155 -5.56 37.90 -4.80
C VAL A 155 -6.69 36.88 -4.91
N VAL A 156 -7.52 36.77 -3.87
CA VAL A 156 -8.70 35.90 -3.88
C VAL A 156 -9.93 36.78 -4.11
N ILE A 157 -10.66 36.51 -5.19
CA ILE A 157 -11.98 37.09 -5.45
C ILE A 157 -13.02 36.04 -5.05
N LEU A 158 -13.79 36.31 -3.99
CA LEU A 158 -14.79 35.39 -3.45
C LEU A 158 -16.16 36.07 -3.41
N GLY A 159 -17.16 35.43 -4.04
CA GLY A 159 -18.56 35.82 -3.86
C GLY A 159 -19.05 35.38 -2.48
N THR A 160 -19.50 36.31 -1.64
CA THR A 160 -19.99 36.03 -0.27
C THR A 160 -21.45 35.59 -0.22
N SER A 161 -22.12 35.58 -1.36
CA SER A 161 -23.50 35.12 -1.53
C SER A 161 -23.71 34.45 -2.89
N SER A 162 -24.79 33.68 -3.02
CA SER A 162 -25.20 33.05 -4.28
C SER A 162 -25.39 34.07 -5.42
N ARG A 163 -25.81 35.30 -5.11
CA ARG A 163 -25.99 36.39 -6.08
C ARG A 163 -24.68 36.98 -6.58
N SER A 164 -23.65 37.01 -5.74
CA SER A 164 -22.33 37.56 -6.08
C SER A 164 -21.36 36.54 -6.70
N GLY A 165 -21.70 35.25 -6.65
CA GLY A 165 -20.81 34.17 -7.10
C GLY A 165 -20.50 34.20 -8.60
N SER A 166 -21.51 34.47 -9.44
CA SER A 166 -21.34 34.60 -10.89
C SER A 166 -20.43 35.77 -11.28
N TYR A 167 -20.58 36.91 -10.59
CA TYR A 167 -19.73 38.08 -10.79
C TYR A 167 -18.28 37.83 -10.39
N ALA A 168 -18.04 37.21 -9.23
CA ALA A 168 -16.70 36.84 -8.79
C ALA A 168 -15.98 35.92 -9.80
N ARG A 169 -16.73 34.99 -10.44
CA ARG A 169 -16.20 34.09 -11.46
C ARG A 169 -15.87 34.77 -12.80
N LEU A 170 -16.55 35.85 -13.17
CA LEU A 170 -16.26 36.59 -14.40
C LEU A 170 -15.03 37.50 -14.26
N LEU A 171 -14.68 37.90 -13.03
CA LEU A 171 -13.59 38.82 -12.74
C LEU A 171 -12.21 38.14 -12.57
N ALA A 172 -12.19 36.82 -12.43
CA ALA A 172 -11.00 36.03 -12.06
C ALA A 172 -10.72 34.92 -13.06
#